data_AF-A0A3G1B302-F1
#
_entry.id   AF-A0A3G1B302-F1
#
_cell.length_a   1.000
_cell.length_b   1.000
_cell.length_c   1.000
_cell.angle_alpha   90.00
_cell.angle_beta   90.00
_cell.angle_gamma   90.00
#
_symmetry.space_group_name_H-M   'P 1'
#
loop_
_entity.id
_entity.type
_entity.pdbx_description
1 polymer ?
#
loop_
_entity_poly.entity_id
_entity_poly.type
_entity_poly.pdbx_seq_one_letter_code
_entity_poly.pdbx_strand_id
1 'polypeptide(L)'
;MLVNMLRYNSTPNVQEPIRVFLYNYQIMSDNFWQMYRQAKTHEDVLECYYQFSKNQCTIIETLLENLRLSMNNSQLKEEFHSMLKEAFTF
;
A
#
# COMPACT_ATOMS: atom_id res chain seq x y z
N MET A 1 8.51 7.15 2.46
CA MET A 1 7.31 7.87 2.94
C MET A 1 6.77 7.29 4.25
N LEU A 2 6.27 6.05 4.29
CA LEU A 2 5.79 5.41 5.53
C LEU A 2 6.87 5.29 6.62
N VAL A 3 8.12 5.03 6.22
CA VAL A 3 9.30 5.06 7.12
C VAL A 3 9.52 6.44 7.74
N ASN A 4 9.16 7.53 7.04
CA ASN A 4 9.26 8.88 7.62
C ASN A 4 8.14 9.11 8.64
N MET A 5 6.94 8.57 8.45
CA MET A 5 5.89 8.64 9.47
C MET A 5 6.29 7.93 10.76
N LEU A 6 7.01 6.81 10.66
CA LEU A 6 7.57 6.13 11.82
C LEU A 6 8.57 7.00 12.59
N ARG A 7 9.21 7.99 11.96
CA ARG A 7 10.09 8.96 12.64
C ARG A 7 9.30 10.01 13.43
N TYR A 8 8.08 10.35 13.01
CA TYR A 8 7.25 11.36 13.66
C TYR A 8 6.27 10.77 14.69
N ASN A 9 5.81 9.53 14.48
CA ASN A 9 4.93 8.82 15.40
C ASN A 9 5.21 7.31 15.36
N SER A 10 5.99 6.85 16.35
CA SER A 10 6.41 5.45 16.49
C SER A 10 5.50 4.64 17.42
N THR A 11 4.27 5.10 17.68
CA THR A 11 3.36 4.34 18.54
C THR A 11 3.00 2.98 17.92
N PRO A 12 2.76 1.93 18.72
CA PRO A 12 2.39 0.61 18.21
C PRO A 12 1.20 0.64 17.25
N ASN A 13 0.24 1.53 17.51
CA ASN A 13 -0.97 1.71 16.70
C ASN A 13 -0.69 2.30 15.29
N VAL A 14 0.46 2.93 15.09
CA VAL A 14 0.91 3.41 13.76
C VAL A 14 1.91 2.44 13.15
N GLN A 15 2.80 1.87 13.97
CA GLN A 15 3.82 0.91 13.52
C GLN A 15 3.23 -0.36 12.93
N GLU A 16 2.26 -0.97 13.61
CA GLU A 16 1.75 -2.27 13.21
C GLU A 16 0.99 -2.22 11.86
N PRO A 17 0.08 -1.25 11.62
CA PRO A 17 -0.54 -1.09 10.29
C PRO A 17 0.48 -0.88 9.16
N ILE A 18 1.52 -0.06 9.41
CA ILE A 18 2.58 0.19 8.42
C ILE A 18 3.37 -1.09 8.14
N ARG A 19 3.72 -1.85 9.18
CA ARG A 19 4.45 -3.13 9.04
C ARG A 19 3.65 -4.13 8.22
N VAL A 20 2.36 -4.29 8.52
CA VAL A 20 1.45 -5.18 7.80
C VAL A 20 1.32 -4.75 6.34
N PHE A 21 1.16 -3.45 6.07
CA PHE A 21 1.13 -2.93 4.71
C PHE A 21 2.40 -3.27 3.92
N LEU A 22 3.59 -3.01 4.49
CA LEU A 22 4.86 -3.27 3.82
C LEU A 22 5.04 -4.77 3.53
N TYR A 23 4.64 -5.63 4.46
CA TYR A 23 4.67 -7.08 4.28
C TYR A 23 3.75 -7.53 3.14
N ASN A 24 2.51 -7.03 3.10
CA ASN A 24 1.55 -7.35 2.04
C ASN A 24 2.00 -6.81 0.68
N TYR A 25 2.58 -5.61 0.65
CA TYR A 25 3.15 -5.02 -0.57
C TYR A 25 4.27 -5.90 -1.14
N GLN A 26 5.17 -6.40 -0.28
CA GLN A 26 6.24 -7.29 -0.70
C GLN A 26 5.70 -8.57 -1.35
N ILE A 27 4.77 -9.26 -0.68
CA ILE A 27 4.15 -10.49 -1.21
C ILE A 27 3.47 -10.22 -2.56
N MET A 28 2.69 -9.14 -2.66
CA MET A 28 2.01 -8.76 -3.88
C MET A 28 2.99 -8.47 -5.02
N SER A 29 4.10 -7.78 -4.74
CA SER A 29 5.15 -7.51 -5.72
C SER A 29 5.84 -8.80 -6.19
N ASP A 30 6.15 -9.72 -5.27
CA ASP A 30 6.80 -10.98 -5.62
C ASP A 30 5.89 -11.86 -6.48
N ASN A 31 4.60 -11.93 -6.14
CA ASN A 31 3.58 -12.63 -6.92
C ASN A 31 3.43 -12.02 -8.32
N PHE A 32 3.40 -10.68 -8.44
CA PHE A 32 3.36 -10.01 -9.73
C PHE A 32 4.54 -10.41 -10.61
N TRP A 33 5.77 -10.33 -10.10
CA TRP A 33 6.95 -10.69 -10.89
C TRP A 33 6.99 -12.18 -11.26
N GLN A 34 6.50 -13.05 -10.38
CA GLN A 34 6.37 -14.46 -10.68
C GLN A 34 5.39 -14.71 -11.83
N MET A 35 4.20 -14.11 -11.79
CA MET A 35 3.18 -14.25 -12.83
C MET A 35 3.63 -13.60 -14.14
N TYR A 36 4.18 -12.39 -14.08
CA TYR A 36 4.68 -11.65 -15.24
C TYR A 36 5.75 -12.43 -16.00
N ARG A 37 6.69 -13.09 -15.30
CA ARG A 37 7.71 -13.94 -15.93
C ARG A 37 7.13 -15.18 -16.63
N GLN A 38 5.93 -15.61 -16.24
CA GLN A 38 5.24 -16.76 -16.81
C GLN A 38 4.24 -16.38 -17.91
N ALA A 39 3.93 -15.08 -18.06
CA ALA A 39 3.01 -14.57 -19.05
C ALA A 39 3.52 -14.86 -20.48
N LYS A 40 2.62 -15.35 -21.34
CA LYS A 40 2.97 -15.73 -22.72
C LYS A 40 2.26 -14.85 -23.75
N THR A 41 1.16 -14.23 -23.37
CA THR A 41 0.40 -13.34 -24.25
C THR A 41 0.33 -11.91 -23.70
N HIS A 42 -0.09 -10.99 -24.56
CA HIS A 42 -0.39 -9.63 -24.11
C HIS A 42 -1.57 -9.60 -23.14
N GLU A 43 -2.57 -10.46 -23.30
CA GLU A 43 -3.67 -10.55 -22.33
C GLU A 43 -3.16 -10.99 -20.94
N ASP A 44 -2.26 -11.98 -20.87
CA ASP A 44 -1.67 -12.42 -19.60
C ASP A 44 -0.95 -11.27 -18.88
N VAL A 45 -0.19 -10.47 -19.65
CA VAL A 45 0.53 -9.32 -19.11
C VAL A 45 -0.43 -8.26 -18.58
N LEU A 46 -1.48 -7.93 -19.35
CA LEU A 46 -2.49 -6.96 -18.94
C LEU A 46 -3.23 -7.43 -17.67
N GLU A 47 -3.56 -8.71 -17.58
CA GLU A 47 -4.19 -9.29 -16.40
C GLU A 47 -3.26 -9.22 -15.17
N CYS A 48 -1.96 -9.49 -15.34
CA CYS A 48 -0.98 -9.33 -14.26
C CYS A 48 -0.95 -7.90 -13.72
N TYR A 49 -0.90 -6.90 -14.60
CA TYR A 49 -0.93 -5.50 -14.19
C TYR A 49 -2.26 -5.10 -13.55
N TYR A 50 -3.38 -5.56 -14.09
CA TYR A 50 -4.70 -5.30 -13.53
C TYR A 50 -4.84 -5.84 -12.11
N GLN A 51 -4.46 -7.09 -11.88
CA GLN A 51 -4.51 -7.70 -10.55
C GLN A 51 -3.53 -7.03 -9.59
N PHE A 52 -2.34 -6.65 -10.05
CA PHE A 52 -1.38 -5.92 -9.22
C PHE A 52 -1.93 -4.56 -8.78
N SER A 53 -2.48 -3.76 -9.71
CA SER A 53 -3.09 -2.47 -9.39
C SER A 53 -4.30 -2.61 -8.46
N LYS A 54 -5.15 -3.62 -8.68
CA LYS A 54 -6.27 -3.92 -7.79
C LYS A 54 -5.79 -4.23 -6.38
N ASN A 55 -4.80 -5.11 -6.24
CA ASN A 55 -4.24 -5.48 -4.95
C ASN A 55 -3.58 -4.27 -4.26
N GLN A 56 -2.88 -3.42 -5.02
CA GLN A 56 -2.31 -2.16 -4.52
C GLN A 56 -3.39 -1.28 -3.88
N CYS A 57 -4.49 -1.04 -4.59
CA CYS A 57 -5.62 -0.25 -4.07
C CYS A 57 -6.15 -0.85 -2.74
N THR A 58 -6.40 -2.17 -2.72
CA THR A 58 -6.93 -2.84 -1.53
C THR A 58 -6.01 -2.71 -0.30
N ILE A 59 -4.70 -2.90 -0.46
CA ILE A 59 -3.79 -2.80 0.69
C ILE A 59 -3.61 -1.35 1.17
N ILE A 60 -3.72 -0.37 0.28
CA ILE A 60 -3.70 1.06 0.62
C ILE A 60 -4.96 1.44 1.39
N GLU A 61 -6.14 1.03 0.92
CA GLU A 61 -7.42 1.27 1.60
C GLU A 61 -7.43 0.64 3.01
N THR A 62 -6.91 -0.58 3.12
CA THR A 62 -6.76 -1.28 4.40
C THR A 62 -5.81 -0.54 5.35
N LEU A 63 -4.67 -0.04 4.84
CA LEU A 63 -3.74 0.77 5.63
C LEU A 63 -4.41 2.06 6.12
N LEU A 64 -5.14 2.74 5.23
CA LEU A 64 -5.89 3.96 5.53
C LEU A 64 -6.91 3.74 6.64
N GLU A 65 -7.68 2.65 6.56
CA GLU A 65 -8.68 2.31 7.56
C GLU A 65 -8.03 1.99 8.92
N ASN A 66 -7.01 1.15 8.94
CA ASN A 66 -6.29 0.77 10.16
C ASN A 66 -5.63 1.98 10.84
N LEU A 67 -5.07 2.90 10.06
CA LEU A 67 -4.51 4.14 10.58
C LEU A 67 -5.60 5.12 11.05
N ARG A 68 -6.75 5.20 10.36
CA ARG A 68 -7.89 6.03 10.79
C ARG A 68 -8.46 5.57 12.12
N LEU A 69 -8.55 4.26 12.35
CA LEU A 69 -8.95 3.69 13.64
C LEU A 69 -7.94 4.00 14.75
N SER A 70 -6.67 4.16 14.37
CA SER A 70 -5.55 4.39 15.30
C SER A 70 -5.30 5.87 15.59
N MET A 71 -5.70 6.77 14.68
CA MET A 71 -5.38 8.20 14.72
C MET A 71 -6.68 9.02 14.79
N ASN A 72 -7.12 9.34 16.01
CA ASN A 72 -8.26 10.24 16.27
C ASN A 72 -7.98 11.72 15.90
N ASN A 73 -6.85 12.03 15.26
CA ASN A 73 -6.45 13.40 14.91
C ASN A 73 -6.70 13.67 13.41
N SER A 74 -7.65 14.57 13.12
CA SER A 74 -8.10 14.93 11.77
C SER A 74 -6.99 15.47 10.87
N GLN A 75 -5.96 16.09 11.43
CA GLN A 75 -4.88 16.75 10.69
C GLN A 75 -3.93 15.75 10.01
N LEU A 76 -3.60 14.64 10.69
CA LEU A 76 -2.76 13.58 10.13
C LEU A 76 -3.46 12.80 9.01
N LYS A 77 -4.80 12.81 9.01
CA LYS A 77 -5.62 12.15 7.98
C LYS A 77 -5.48 12.84 6.62
N GLU A 78 -5.49 14.17 6.59
CA GLU A 78 -5.36 14.94 5.34
C GLU A 78 -3.95 14.84 4.76
N GLU A 79 -2.92 14.96 5.60
CA GLU A 79 -1.53 14.76 5.19
C GLU A 79 -1.31 13.36 4.62
N PHE A 80 -1.89 12.34 5.26
CA PHE A 80 -1.77 10.96 4.79
C PHE A 80 -2.49 10.71 3.47
N HIS A 81 -3.70 11.25 3.32
CA HIS A 81 -4.46 11.13 2.08
C HIS A 81 -3.76 11.83 0.90
N SER A 82 -3.21 13.04 1.12
CA SER A 82 -2.42 13.76 0.12
C SER A 82 -1.14 12.99 -0.25
N MET A 83 -0.42 12.49 0.75
CA MET A 83 0.80 11.72 0.54
C MET A 83 0.57 10.42 -0.24
N LEU A 84 -0.50 9.69 0.05
CA LEU A 84 -0.86 8.50 -0.75
C LEU A 84 -1.24 8.88 -2.18
N LYS A 85 -1.97 9.98 -2.36
CA LYS A 85 -2.33 10.47 -3.69
C LYS A 85 -1.10 10.77 -4.53
N GLU A 86 -0.05 11.35 -3.96
CA GLU A 86 1.22 11.62 -4.63
C GLU A 86 2.07 10.35 -4.85
N ALA A 87 2.04 9.40 -3.91
CA ALA A 87 2.84 8.17 -4.01
C ALA A 87 2.27 7.16 -5.02
N PHE A 88 0.98 7.27 -5.37
CA PHE A 88 0.27 6.34 -6.25
C PHE A 88 -0.29 7.00 -7.52
N THR A 89 0.09 8.24 -7.83
CA THR A 89 -0.09 8.81 -9.18
C THR A 89 0.88 8.13 -10.15
N PHE A 90 0.31 7.43 -11.14
CA PHE A 90 1.01 6.92 -12.32
C PHE A 90 1.30 8.03 -13.32
#